data_AF-A0A5P4S6H7-F1
#
_entry.id   AF-A0A5P4S6H7-F1
#
_cell.length_a   1.000
_cell.length_b   1.000
_cell.length_c   1.000
_cell.angle_alpha   90.00
_cell.angle_beta   90.00
_cell.angle_gamma   90.00
#
_symmetry.space_group_name_H-M   'P 1'
#
loop_
_entity.id
_entity.type
_entity.pdbx_description
1 polymer ?
#
loop_
_entity_poly.entity_id
_entity_poly.type
_entity_poly.pdbx_seq_one_letter_code
_entity_poly.pdbx_strand_id
1 'polypeptide(L)'
;MISYLFILLILFSFLILKKSTVCHTTLQRKVLDLFALLVLIFFSANSQSNGWDWYSYKDSFEQISKLEAHRVFLGQTDVDYFYGIVLWLVGVVSDNFQIVILVQSLTMNLLYYYGVKRFRLDFVLFAIIFFSTSFLRLELSTFRQGMAVAFYFYSLSLVYSEPTKKLKPVFFTSVACLFHMSALVGFLIMPFLNRDALLRKKQLVLIALAPVFLKISLSLNLFSNVLLVVRPFVGDFVYFRLRHYSEEWSINSPSLLIYLVLIQALFFIFFCGKQRDKLHTITSWFVVFNLVLTFYLAFIPAIIITRLSYYVSFSLFFVISVYFKVKGVTINKIFLLLFFTTFQLFIVFRDPLERVVYFPYRGYIESTFFGASEELRSRDLIESTANRY
;
A
#
# COMPACT_ATOMS: atom_id res chain seq x y z
N MET A 1 -13.94 15.94 -4.48
CA MET A 1 -14.39 15.82 -3.07
C MET A 1 -15.73 15.12 -3.04
N ILE A 2 -16.73 15.60 -3.79
CA ILE A 2 -18.06 14.96 -3.89
C ILE A 2 -17.94 13.45 -4.22
N SER A 3 -17.19 13.08 -5.27
CA SER A 3 -17.01 11.66 -5.63
C SER A 3 -16.42 10.83 -4.50
N TYR A 4 -15.41 11.34 -3.77
CA TYR A 4 -14.79 10.66 -2.63
C TYR A 4 -15.77 10.49 -1.45
N LEU A 5 -16.53 11.53 -1.12
CA LEU A 5 -17.55 11.47 -0.07
C LEU A 5 -18.68 10.50 -0.46
N PHE A 6 -19.07 10.48 -1.73
CA PHE A 6 -20.08 9.56 -2.24
C PHE A 6 -19.64 8.10 -2.11
N ILE A 7 -18.40 7.77 -2.45
CA ILE A 7 -17.87 6.42 -2.22
C ILE A 7 -17.85 6.06 -0.74
N LEU A 8 -17.43 6.98 0.15
CA LEU A 8 -17.52 6.73 1.59
C LEU A 8 -18.95 6.45 2.03
N LEU A 9 -19.92 7.25 1.60
CA LEU A 9 -21.33 7.04 1.93
C LEU A 9 -21.83 5.66 1.48
N ILE A 10 -21.47 5.22 0.27
CA ILE A 10 -21.77 3.86 -0.21
C ILE A 10 -21.17 2.81 0.73
N LEU A 11 -19.88 2.92 1.06
CA LEU A 11 -19.21 1.95 1.92
C LEU A 11 -19.79 1.94 3.35
N PHE A 12 -20.15 3.10 3.90
CA PHE A 12 -20.86 3.20 5.18
C PHE A 12 -22.25 2.56 5.11
N SER A 13 -22.97 2.73 4.02
CA SER A 13 -24.27 2.07 3.82
C SER A 13 -24.12 0.55 3.84
N PHE A 14 -23.09 0.00 3.20
CA PHE A 14 -22.78 -1.43 3.26
C PHE A 14 -22.43 -1.87 4.68
N LEU A 15 -21.68 -1.08 5.44
CA LEU A 15 -21.34 -1.42 6.82
C LEU A 15 -22.58 -1.44 7.71
N ILE A 16 -23.46 -0.45 7.57
CA ILE A 16 -24.73 -0.38 8.30
C ILE A 16 -25.60 -1.58 7.95
N LEU A 17 -25.82 -1.86 6.66
CA LEU A 17 -26.62 -3.00 6.20
C LEU A 17 -26.05 -4.34 6.70
N LYS A 18 -24.73 -4.48 6.72
CA LYS A 18 -24.05 -5.69 7.18
C LYS A 18 -24.17 -5.92 8.69
N LYS A 19 -24.31 -4.84 9.48
CA LYS A 19 -24.38 -4.88 10.95
C LYS A 19 -25.81 -4.74 11.48
N SER A 20 -26.75 -4.27 10.66
CA SER A 20 -28.16 -4.23 11.01
C SER A 20 -28.75 -5.64 11.04
N THR A 21 -29.95 -5.74 11.60
CA THR A 21 -30.74 -6.98 11.59
C THR A 21 -31.14 -7.39 10.18
N VAL A 22 -31.11 -6.49 9.18
CA VAL A 22 -31.55 -6.74 7.80
C VAL A 22 -30.73 -7.83 7.10
N CYS A 23 -29.42 -7.92 7.37
CA CYS A 23 -28.58 -9.00 6.84
C CYS A 23 -28.55 -10.21 7.80
N HIS A 24 -29.54 -11.09 7.64
CA HIS A 24 -29.68 -12.32 8.43
C HIS A 24 -28.71 -13.42 8.01
N THR A 25 -28.32 -13.49 6.74
CA THR A 25 -27.56 -14.63 6.20
C THR A 25 -26.06 -14.34 6.02
N THR A 26 -25.25 -15.39 6.14
CA THR A 26 -23.81 -15.32 5.83
C THR A 26 -23.57 -14.98 4.36
N LEU A 27 -24.46 -15.40 3.46
CA LEU A 27 -24.39 -15.10 2.02
C LEU A 27 -24.53 -13.59 1.75
N GLN A 28 -25.56 -12.94 2.30
CA GLN A 28 -25.75 -11.49 2.16
C GLN A 28 -24.52 -10.70 2.62
N ARG A 29 -23.90 -11.10 3.74
CA ARG A 29 -22.69 -10.45 4.24
C ARG A 29 -21.49 -10.61 3.29
N LYS A 30 -21.35 -11.76 2.64
CA LYS A 30 -20.32 -12.00 1.61
C LYS A 30 -20.59 -11.18 0.35
N VAL A 31 -21.84 -11.03 -0.04
CA VAL A 31 -22.26 -10.19 -1.18
C VAL A 31 -21.91 -8.72 -0.92
N LEU A 32 -22.16 -8.19 0.28
CA LEU A 32 -21.74 -6.83 0.64
C LEU A 32 -20.21 -6.67 0.64
N ASP A 33 -19.45 -7.69 1.06
CA ASP A 33 -17.99 -7.67 0.93
C ASP A 33 -17.55 -7.63 -0.55
N LEU A 34 -18.25 -8.35 -1.43
CA LEU A 34 -17.98 -8.33 -2.88
C LEU A 34 -18.33 -6.98 -3.50
N PHE A 35 -19.46 -6.37 -3.12
CA PHE A 35 -19.80 -5.02 -3.60
C PHE A 35 -18.79 -3.97 -3.14
N ALA A 36 -18.34 -4.03 -1.88
CA ALA A 36 -17.28 -3.14 -1.41
C ALA A 36 -15.98 -3.32 -2.23
N LEU A 37 -15.64 -4.55 -2.59
CA LEU A 37 -14.48 -4.87 -3.42
C LEU A 37 -14.63 -4.27 -4.82
N LEU A 38 -15.78 -4.48 -5.46
CA LEU A 38 -16.08 -3.92 -6.77
C LEU A 38 -16.07 -2.39 -6.77
N VAL A 39 -16.56 -1.74 -5.71
CA VAL A 39 -16.51 -0.28 -5.56
C VAL A 39 -15.06 0.22 -5.58
N LEU A 40 -14.15 -0.41 -4.82
CA LEU A 40 -12.74 -0.03 -4.82
C LEU A 40 -12.09 -0.26 -6.19
N ILE A 41 -12.39 -1.40 -6.83
CA ILE A 41 -11.85 -1.74 -8.15
C ILE A 41 -12.31 -0.73 -9.19
N PHE A 42 -13.61 -0.53 -9.33
CA PHE A 42 -14.15 0.37 -10.37
C PHE A 42 -13.80 1.83 -10.11
N PHE A 43 -13.69 2.25 -8.84
CA PHE A 43 -13.29 3.62 -8.54
C PHE A 43 -11.83 3.90 -8.94
N SER A 44 -10.91 2.96 -8.75
CA SER A 44 -9.52 3.15 -9.22
C SER A 44 -9.38 2.89 -10.72
N ALA A 45 -10.03 1.85 -11.25
CA ALA A 45 -10.02 1.51 -12.66
C ALA A 45 -10.74 2.53 -13.56
N ASN A 46 -11.59 3.40 -13.00
CA ASN A 46 -12.17 4.53 -13.72
C ASN A 46 -11.36 5.82 -13.52
N SER A 47 -10.22 5.79 -12.84
CA SER A 47 -9.40 6.99 -12.63
C SER A 47 -8.68 7.36 -13.91
N GLN A 48 -8.78 8.63 -14.33
CA GLN A 48 -8.01 9.18 -15.45
C GLN A 48 -7.23 10.42 -15.01
N SER A 49 -5.91 10.43 -15.27
CA SER A 49 -5.03 11.54 -14.92
C SER A 49 -5.09 11.95 -13.45
N ASN A 50 -5.40 11.01 -12.54
CA ASN A 50 -5.28 11.24 -11.11
C ASN A 50 -4.00 10.57 -10.61
N GLY A 51 -3.31 11.28 -9.72
CA GLY A 51 -2.10 10.83 -9.04
C GLY A 51 -0.79 11.29 -9.68
N TRP A 52 0.27 11.17 -8.88
CA TRP A 52 1.60 11.72 -9.19
C TRP A 52 2.29 11.03 -10.36
N ASP A 53 2.32 9.69 -10.35
CA ASP A 53 3.10 8.93 -11.32
C ASP A 53 2.30 8.61 -12.60
N TRP A 54 1.06 9.11 -12.73
CA TRP A 54 0.16 8.75 -13.83
C TRP A 54 0.80 8.95 -15.20
N TYR A 55 1.32 10.16 -15.45
CA TYR A 55 1.93 10.50 -16.74
C TYR A 55 3.20 9.69 -16.98
N SER A 56 4.07 9.54 -15.97
CA SER A 56 5.28 8.74 -16.09
C SER A 56 5.00 7.28 -16.46
N TYR A 57 3.97 6.67 -15.86
CA TYR A 57 3.59 5.29 -16.21
C TYR A 57 2.87 5.18 -17.54
N LYS A 58 2.07 6.19 -17.92
CA LYS A 58 1.45 6.24 -19.24
C LYS A 58 2.52 6.31 -20.34
N ASP A 59 3.48 7.20 -20.20
CA ASP A 59 4.59 7.35 -21.14
C ASP A 59 5.42 6.06 -21.22
N SER A 60 5.74 5.47 -20.06
CA SER A 60 6.45 4.19 -19.97
C SER A 60 5.68 3.07 -20.69
N PHE A 61 4.36 3.03 -20.56
CA PHE A 61 3.52 2.06 -21.25
C PHE A 61 3.51 2.28 -22.76
N GLU A 62 3.36 3.52 -23.23
CA GLU A 62 3.37 3.86 -24.66
C GLU A 62 4.71 3.55 -25.33
N GLN A 63 5.81 3.59 -24.57
CA GLN A 63 7.15 3.19 -25.02
C GLN A 63 7.35 1.67 -24.98
N ILE A 64 7.06 1.04 -23.84
CA ILE A 64 7.35 -0.38 -23.57
C ILE A 64 6.43 -1.30 -24.36
N SER A 65 5.18 -0.92 -24.58
CA SER A 65 4.21 -1.70 -25.39
C SER A 65 4.70 -1.96 -26.82
N LYS A 66 5.62 -1.12 -27.33
CA LYS A 66 6.19 -1.23 -28.67
C LYS A 66 7.52 -1.98 -28.72
N LEU A 67 8.08 -2.36 -27.56
CA LEU A 67 9.34 -3.07 -27.49
C LEU A 67 9.18 -4.56 -27.81
N GLU A 68 10.19 -5.13 -28.46
CA GLU A 68 10.32 -6.57 -28.60
C GLU A 68 10.53 -7.24 -27.24
N ALA A 69 9.92 -8.42 -27.05
CA ALA A 69 9.95 -9.18 -25.80
C ALA A 69 11.36 -9.30 -25.21
N HIS A 70 12.35 -9.62 -26.05
CA HIS A 70 13.73 -9.83 -25.61
C HIS A 70 14.33 -8.58 -24.92
N ARG A 71 13.99 -7.36 -25.36
CA ARG A 71 14.49 -6.12 -24.76
C ARG A 71 13.89 -5.87 -23.38
N VAL A 72 12.61 -6.19 -23.23
CA VAL A 72 11.90 -6.09 -21.94
C VAL A 72 12.46 -7.10 -20.95
N PHE A 73 12.67 -8.36 -21.36
CA PHE A 73 13.25 -9.40 -20.50
C PHE A 73 14.74 -9.21 -20.20
N LEU A 74 15.46 -8.38 -20.97
CA LEU A 74 16.82 -7.94 -20.64
C LEU A 74 16.85 -6.71 -19.72
N GLY A 75 15.69 -6.17 -19.35
CA GLY A 75 15.57 -5.03 -18.42
C GLY A 75 16.01 -3.70 -19.00
N GLN A 76 15.93 -3.53 -20.32
CA GLN A 76 16.20 -2.28 -21.01
C GLN A 76 15.00 -1.32 -20.93
N THR A 77 14.49 -1.08 -19.72
CA THR A 77 13.35 -0.20 -19.45
C THR A 77 13.66 0.72 -18.27
N ASP A 78 13.21 1.98 -18.33
CA ASP A 78 13.43 2.95 -17.26
C ASP A 78 12.55 2.74 -16.01
N VAL A 79 11.59 1.80 -16.09
CA VAL A 79 10.77 1.34 -14.95
C VAL A 79 11.31 0.06 -14.33
N ASP A 80 10.88 -0.24 -13.09
CA ASP A 80 11.20 -1.51 -12.43
C ASP A 80 10.89 -2.70 -13.33
N TYR A 81 11.87 -3.60 -13.47
CA TYR A 81 11.87 -4.72 -14.41
C TYR A 81 10.52 -5.45 -14.52
N PHE A 82 9.95 -5.84 -13.38
CA PHE A 82 8.71 -6.61 -13.38
C PHE A 82 7.47 -5.77 -13.67
N TYR A 83 7.49 -4.49 -13.28
CA TYR A 83 6.45 -3.55 -13.70
C TYR A 83 6.53 -3.30 -15.21
N GLY A 84 7.74 -3.22 -15.78
CA GLY A 84 7.96 -3.20 -17.23
C GLY A 84 7.36 -4.42 -17.94
N ILE A 85 7.52 -5.62 -17.37
CA ILE A 85 6.85 -6.84 -17.88
C ILE A 85 5.33 -6.69 -17.84
N VAL A 86 4.75 -6.16 -16.76
CA VAL A 86 3.29 -5.93 -16.67
C VAL A 86 2.82 -4.95 -17.75
N LEU A 87 3.52 -3.84 -17.94
CA LEU A 87 3.20 -2.85 -18.99
C LEU A 87 3.28 -3.48 -20.38
N TRP A 88 4.32 -4.27 -20.64
CA TRP A 88 4.49 -4.98 -21.91
C TRP A 88 3.38 -6.00 -22.16
N LEU A 89 3.06 -6.85 -21.18
CA LEU A 89 2.01 -7.87 -21.31
C LEU A 89 0.65 -7.26 -21.62
N VAL A 90 0.30 -6.14 -20.97
CA VAL A 90 -0.94 -5.42 -21.29
C VAL A 90 -0.84 -4.79 -22.68
N GLY A 91 0.32 -4.23 -23.03
CA GLY A 91 0.60 -3.60 -24.32
C GLY A 91 0.47 -4.55 -25.53
N VAL A 92 0.76 -5.84 -25.33
CA VAL A 92 0.55 -6.88 -26.35
C VAL A 92 -0.94 -7.11 -26.64
N VAL A 93 -1.82 -6.86 -25.67
CA VAL A 93 -3.26 -7.13 -25.76
C VAL A 93 -4.07 -5.86 -26.08
N SER A 94 -3.57 -4.68 -25.71
CA SER A 94 -4.29 -3.42 -25.82
C SER A 94 -3.34 -2.22 -25.86
N ASP A 95 -3.70 -1.21 -26.63
CA ASP A 95 -3.03 0.12 -26.66
C ASP A 95 -3.57 1.10 -25.60
N ASN A 96 -4.64 0.71 -24.89
CA ASN A 96 -5.27 1.53 -23.87
C ASN A 96 -4.62 1.35 -22.49
N PHE A 97 -3.93 2.39 -22.00
CA PHE A 97 -3.33 2.42 -20.67
C PHE A 97 -4.34 2.18 -19.54
N GLN A 98 -5.62 2.51 -19.73
CA GLN A 98 -6.66 2.27 -18.73
C GLN A 98 -6.78 0.78 -18.33
N ILE A 99 -6.45 -0.13 -19.24
CA ILE A 99 -6.44 -1.57 -18.96
C ILE A 99 -5.33 -1.92 -17.96
N VAL A 100 -4.19 -1.23 -17.99
CA VAL A 100 -3.12 -1.40 -16.98
C VAL A 100 -3.64 -1.07 -15.59
N ILE A 101 -4.33 0.06 -15.43
CA ILE A 101 -4.89 0.47 -14.13
C ILE A 101 -5.97 -0.51 -13.67
N LEU A 102 -6.80 -1.02 -14.57
CA LEU A 102 -7.78 -2.06 -14.24
C LEU A 102 -7.09 -3.34 -13.73
N VAL A 103 -6.08 -3.84 -14.43
CA VAL A 103 -5.33 -5.06 -14.03
C VAL A 103 -4.65 -4.86 -12.67
N GLN A 104 -4.03 -3.70 -12.46
CA GLN A 104 -3.40 -3.35 -11.20
C GLN A 104 -4.43 -3.31 -10.06
N SER A 105 -5.52 -2.58 -10.27
CA SER A 105 -6.60 -2.42 -9.30
C SER A 105 -7.23 -3.76 -8.92
N LEU A 106 -7.50 -4.62 -9.92
CA LEU A 106 -7.96 -5.99 -9.70
C LEU A 106 -6.97 -6.76 -8.83
N THR A 107 -5.69 -6.73 -9.19
CA THR A 107 -4.65 -7.49 -8.48
C THR A 107 -4.52 -7.02 -7.03
N MET A 108 -4.39 -5.72 -6.80
CA MET A 108 -4.23 -5.14 -5.47
C MET A 108 -5.46 -5.43 -4.58
N ASN A 109 -6.66 -5.11 -5.07
CA ASN A 109 -7.86 -5.24 -4.26
C ASN A 109 -8.27 -6.69 -4.01
N LEU A 110 -7.98 -7.63 -4.93
CA LEU A 110 -8.15 -9.07 -4.68
C LEU A 110 -7.19 -9.57 -3.60
N LEU A 111 -5.90 -9.18 -3.66
CA LEU A 111 -4.92 -9.54 -2.63
C LEU A 111 -5.32 -8.99 -1.25
N TYR A 112 -5.78 -7.74 -1.18
CA TYR A 112 -6.32 -7.17 0.05
C TYR A 112 -7.56 -7.92 0.53
N TYR A 113 -8.52 -8.21 -0.35
CA TYR A 113 -9.71 -8.97 0.00
C TYR A 113 -9.37 -10.31 0.63
N TYR A 114 -8.57 -11.14 -0.05
CA TYR A 114 -8.21 -12.45 0.47
C TYR A 114 -7.36 -12.35 1.74
N GLY A 115 -6.45 -11.37 1.83
CA GLY A 115 -5.64 -11.15 3.02
C GLY A 115 -6.50 -10.78 4.24
N VAL A 116 -7.43 -9.85 4.09
CA VAL A 116 -8.36 -9.43 5.14
C VAL A 116 -9.24 -10.60 5.60
N LYS A 117 -9.72 -11.43 4.67
CA LYS A 117 -10.50 -12.64 4.99
C LYS A 117 -9.68 -13.68 5.75
N ARG A 118 -8.40 -13.87 5.40
CA ARG A 118 -7.48 -14.76 6.13
C ARG A 118 -7.23 -14.27 7.56
N PHE A 119 -7.18 -12.96 7.78
CA PHE A 119 -7.15 -12.36 9.13
C PHE A 119 -8.50 -12.42 9.87
N ARG A 120 -9.57 -12.92 9.22
CA ARG A 120 -10.94 -12.96 9.75
C ARG A 120 -11.44 -11.57 10.12
N LEU A 121 -11.10 -10.57 9.32
CA LEU A 121 -11.52 -9.18 9.51
C LEU A 121 -12.71 -8.82 8.60
N ASP A 122 -13.38 -7.73 8.96
CA ASP A 122 -14.51 -7.21 8.19
C ASP A 122 -13.97 -6.42 6.98
N PHE A 123 -14.29 -6.86 5.76
CA PHE A 123 -13.73 -6.24 4.56
C PHE A 123 -14.39 -4.91 4.22
N VAL A 124 -15.67 -4.72 4.51
CA VAL A 124 -16.32 -3.42 4.33
C VAL A 124 -15.68 -2.37 5.24
N LEU A 125 -15.40 -2.75 6.49
CA LEU A 125 -14.68 -1.88 7.42
C LEU A 125 -13.25 -1.59 6.96
N PHE A 126 -12.56 -2.58 6.37
CA PHE A 126 -11.31 -2.36 5.67
C PHE A 126 -11.43 -1.36 4.53
N ALA A 127 -12.39 -1.56 3.63
CA ALA A 127 -12.60 -0.69 2.49
C ALA A 127 -12.82 0.76 2.92
N ILE A 128 -13.66 1.01 3.95
CA ILE A 128 -13.91 2.37 4.47
C ILE A 128 -12.61 3.04 4.90
N ILE A 129 -11.84 2.36 5.77
CA ILE A 129 -10.67 3.01 6.35
C ILE A 129 -9.56 3.07 5.30
N PHE A 130 -9.32 2.01 4.54
CA PHE A 130 -8.36 2.03 3.43
C PHE A 130 -8.65 3.18 2.46
N PHE A 131 -9.92 3.33 2.05
CA PHE A 131 -10.36 4.40 1.15
C PHE A 131 -10.04 5.79 1.69
N SER A 132 -10.37 6.06 2.95
CA SER A 132 -10.16 7.37 3.57
C SER A 132 -8.71 7.72 3.91
N THR A 133 -7.79 6.74 3.82
CA THR A 133 -6.45 6.88 4.41
C THR A 133 -5.31 6.67 3.43
N SER A 134 -5.34 5.60 2.64
CA SER A 134 -4.19 5.20 1.82
C SER A 134 -4.54 4.82 0.39
N PHE A 135 -5.83 4.60 0.10
CA PHE A 135 -6.29 4.19 -1.23
C PHE A 135 -5.83 5.15 -2.33
N LEU A 136 -6.06 6.46 -2.19
CA LEU A 136 -5.68 7.44 -3.22
C LEU A 136 -4.18 7.38 -3.56
N ARG A 137 -3.34 7.21 -2.55
CA ARG A 137 -1.90 7.14 -2.76
C ARG A 137 -1.50 5.81 -3.41
N LEU A 138 -1.86 4.69 -2.79
CA LEU A 138 -1.41 3.37 -3.21
C LEU A 138 -2.03 2.92 -4.53
N GLU A 139 -3.28 3.29 -4.79
CA GLU A 139 -4.03 2.87 -5.99
C GLU A 139 -3.99 3.91 -7.11
N LEU A 140 -3.87 5.22 -6.80
CA LEU A 140 -3.91 6.27 -7.83
C LEU A 140 -2.56 6.94 -8.09
N SER A 141 -1.62 6.95 -7.15
CA SER A 141 -0.34 7.69 -7.33
C SER A 141 0.89 6.83 -7.42
N THR A 142 0.99 5.76 -6.64
CA THR A 142 2.24 5.02 -6.48
C THR A 142 2.04 3.55 -6.82
N PHE A 143 1.81 3.27 -8.10
CA PHE A 143 1.34 1.98 -8.60
C PHE A 143 2.23 0.79 -8.24
N ARG A 144 3.53 0.90 -8.54
CA ARG A 144 4.56 -0.11 -8.20
C ARG A 144 4.57 -0.43 -6.71
N GLN A 145 4.50 0.61 -5.90
CA GLN A 145 4.52 0.51 -4.46
C GLN A 145 3.23 -0.11 -3.90
N GLY A 146 2.08 0.29 -4.43
CA GLY A 146 0.79 -0.27 -4.08
C GLY A 146 0.75 -1.79 -4.29
N MET A 147 1.26 -2.24 -5.45
CA MET A 147 1.40 -3.67 -5.76
C MET A 147 2.30 -4.40 -4.76
N ALA A 148 3.48 -3.86 -4.46
CA ALA A 148 4.39 -4.43 -3.46
C ALA A 148 3.72 -4.55 -2.08
N VAL A 149 2.99 -3.53 -1.63
CA VAL A 149 2.26 -3.54 -0.37
C VAL A 149 1.15 -4.59 -0.36
N ALA A 150 0.39 -4.73 -1.45
CA ALA A 150 -0.67 -5.72 -1.55
C ALA A 150 -0.14 -7.16 -1.46
N PHE A 151 0.94 -7.46 -2.19
CA PHE A 151 1.62 -8.76 -2.13
C PHE A 151 2.20 -9.05 -0.75
N TYR A 152 2.85 -8.06 -0.13
CA TYR A 152 3.39 -8.20 1.21
C TYR A 152 2.30 -8.42 2.26
N PHE A 153 1.20 -7.66 2.20
CA PHE A 153 0.05 -7.83 3.08
C PHE A 153 -0.57 -9.22 2.95
N TYR A 154 -0.71 -9.71 1.73
CA TYR A 154 -1.20 -11.07 1.48
C TYR A 154 -0.24 -12.13 2.04
N SER A 155 1.06 -11.96 1.84
CA SER A 155 2.10 -12.82 2.43
C SER A 155 1.98 -12.92 3.95
N LEU A 156 1.84 -11.78 4.63
CA LEU A 156 1.62 -11.75 6.08
C LEU A 156 0.37 -12.53 6.51
N SER A 157 -0.72 -12.42 5.75
CA SER A 157 -1.95 -13.17 6.01
C SER A 157 -1.76 -14.69 5.91
N LEU A 158 -0.81 -15.15 5.08
CA LEU A 158 -0.44 -16.56 4.96
C LEU A 158 0.36 -17.04 6.18
N VAL A 159 1.27 -16.22 6.71
CA VAL A 159 1.97 -16.57 7.97
C VAL A 159 0.98 -16.75 9.12
N TYR A 160 -0.07 -15.91 9.16
CA TYR A 160 -1.13 -16.01 10.16
C TYR A 160 -2.00 -17.27 10.01
N SER A 161 -2.48 -17.52 8.78
CA SER A 161 -3.51 -18.52 8.51
C SER A 161 -2.97 -19.92 8.19
N GLU A 162 -1.76 -20.02 7.64
CA GLU A 162 -1.10 -21.26 7.22
C GLU A 162 0.31 -21.37 7.85
N PRO A 163 0.45 -21.42 9.20
CA PRO A 163 1.74 -21.31 9.89
C PRO A 163 2.76 -22.41 9.55
N THR A 164 2.30 -23.55 9.01
CA THR A 164 3.15 -24.67 8.61
C THR A 164 3.77 -24.50 7.22
N LYS A 165 3.24 -23.60 6.37
CA LYS A 165 3.67 -23.45 4.98
C LYS A 165 4.56 -22.23 4.78
N LYS A 166 5.78 -22.28 5.31
CA LYS A 166 6.73 -21.15 5.31
C LYS A 166 7.17 -20.66 3.92
N LEU A 167 7.17 -21.53 2.91
CA LEU A 167 7.60 -21.16 1.55
C LEU A 167 6.61 -20.24 0.82
N LYS A 168 5.30 -20.36 1.08
CA LYS A 168 4.29 -19.52 0.39
C LYS A 168 4.43 -18.03 0.75
N PRO A 169 4.51 -17.62 2.03
CA PRO A 169 4.79 -16.23 2.39
C PRO A 169 6.08 -15.72 1.76
N VAL A 170 7.16 -16.51 1.78
CA VAL A 170 8.45 -16.11 1.18
C VAL A 170 8.27 -15.85 -0.31
N PHE A 171 7.62 -16.74 -1.05
CA PHE A 171 7.33 -16.57 -2.48
C PHE A 171 6.56 -15.27 -2.78
N PHE A 172 5.44 -15.02 -2.10
CA PHE A 172 4.66 -13.79 -2.32
C PHE A 172 5.45 -12.52 -1.95
N THR A 173 6.36 -12.62 -0.98
CA THR A 173 7.24 -11.51 -0.61
C THR A 173 8.35 -11.30 -1.62
N SER A 174 8.86 -12.35 -2.24
CA SER A 174 9.77 -12.26 -3.39
C SER A 174 9.08 -11.54 -4.54
N VAL A 175 7.83 -11.90 -4.86
CA VAL A 175 7.04 -11.20 -5.88
C VAL A 175 6.86 -9.72 -5.52
N ALA A 176 6.60 -9.38 -4.25
CA ALA A 176 6.54 -7.99 -3.82
C ALA A 176 7.87 -7.22 -4.08
N CYS A 177 9.02 -7.87 -3.90
CA CYS A 177 10.34 -7.28 -4.18
C CYS A 177 10.54 -6.98 -5.67
N LEU A 178 9.87 -7.73 -6.55
CA LEU A 178 9.92 -7.49 -8.01
C LEU A 178 9.17 -6.21 -8.40
N PHE A 179 8.19 -5.78 -7.60
CA PHE A 179 7.46 -4.52 -7.83
C PHE A 179 8.11 -3.32 -7.13
N HIS A 180 8.71 -3.51 -5.96
CA HIS A 180 9.38 -2.42 -5.23
C HIS A 180 10.40 -2.94 -4.20
N MET A 181 11.59 -2.33 -4.16
CA MET A 181 12.70 -2.76 -3.28
C MET A 181 12.37 -2.65 -1.77
N SER A 182 11.45 -1.78 -1.37
CA SER A 182 11.02 -1.68 0.03
C SER A 182 10.46 -3.00 0.59
N ALA A 183 10.04 -3.94 -0.27
CA ALA A 183 9.61 -5.26 0.18
C ALA A 183 10.77 -6.18 0.60
N LEU A 184 12.03 -5.81 0.31
CA LEU A 184 13.22 -6.61 0.61
C LEU A 184 13.39 -6.88 2.11
N VAL A 185 13.08 -5.92 2.98
CA VAL A 185 13.08 -6.21 4.44
C VAL A 185 12.00 -7.18 4.81
N GLY A 186 10.83 -7.04 4.19
CA GLY A 186 9.80 -8.07 4.27
C GLY A 186 10.38 -9.44 3.93
N PHE A 187 11.11 -9.55 2.82
CA PHE A 187 11.72 -10.79 2.35
C PHE A 187 12.77 -11.35 3.31
N LEU A 188 13.66 -10.51 3.85
CA LEU A 188 14.68 -10.92 4.81
C LEU A 188 14.08 -11.44 6.12
N ILE A 189 12.96 -10.87 6.55
CA ILE A 189 12.30 -11.23 7.82
C ILE A 189 11.38 -12.43 7.63
N MET A 190 10.73 -12.57 6.46
CA MET A 190 9.65 -13.53 6.22
C MET A 190 9.99 -14.99 6.57
N PRO A 191 11.18 -15.55 6.25
CA PRO A 191 11.54 -16.93 6.59
C PRO A 191 11.55 -17.21 8.10
N PHE A 192 11.80 -16.18 8.91
CA PHE A 192 11.90 -16.27 10.36
C PHE A 192 10.56 -15.99 11.06
N LEU A 193 9.56 -15.50 10.33
CA LEU A 193 8.24 -15.29 10.87
C LEU A 193 7.51 -16.64 10.98
N ASN A 194 6.98 -16.88 12.17
CA ASN A 194 5.94 -17.88 12.40
C ASN A 194 4.79 -17.21 13.15
N ARG A 195 3.64 -17.90 13.21
CA ARG A 195 2.47 -17.34 13.89
C ARG A 195 2.76 -16.95 15.33
N ASP A 196 3.54 -17.74 16.07
CA ASP A 196 3.88 -17.44 17.46
C ASP A 196 4.81 -16.23 17.58
N ALA A 197 5.70 -16.00 16.61
CA ALA A 197 6.62 -14.89 16.58
C ALA A 197 5.92 -13.57 16.28
N LEU A 198 4.93 -13.62 15.39
CA LEU A 198 3.99 -12.53 15.16
C LEU A 198 3.12 -12.25 16.39
N LEU A 199 3.09 -13.15 17.37
CA LEU A 199 2.36 -12.99 18.62
C LEU A 199 3.27 -12.62 19.80
N ARG A 200 4.61 -12.60 19.65
CA ARG A 200 5.56 -12.35 20.75
C ARG A 200 6.15 -10.94 20.67
N LYS A 201 5.91 -10.13 21.71
CA LYS A 201 6.39 -8.73 21.86
C LYS A 201 7.85 -8.50 21.47
N LYS A 202 8.76 -9.35 21.95
CA LYS A 202 10.21 -9.22 21.69
C LYS A 202 10.58 -9.39 20.22
N GLN A 203 9.93 -10.33 19.52
CA GLN A 203 10.19 -10.57 18.10
C GLN A 203 9.60 -9.45 17.23
N LEU A 204 8.49 -8.85 17.64
CA LEU A 204 7.91 -7.68 16.98
C LEU A 204 8.80 -6.45 17.10
N VAL A 205 9.45 -6.26 18.26
CA VAL A 205 10.48 -5.22 18.45
C VAL A 205 11.73 -5.52 17.61
N LEU A 206 12.15 -6.78 17.46
CA LEU A 206 13.27 -7.12 16.56
C LEU A 206 12.92 -6.85 15.09
N ILE A 207 11.71 -7.21 14.66
CA ILE A 207 11.15 -6.87 13.34
C ILE A 207 11.08 -5.34 13.18
N ALA A 208 10.85 -4.60 14.27
CA ALA A 208 10.83 -3.14 14.30
C ALA A 208 12.17 -2.50 14.05
N LEU A 209 13.19 -3.12 14.63
CA LEU A 209 14.55 -2.60 14.62
C LEU A 209 15.31 -3.04 13.36
N ALA A 210 14.90 -4.11 12.68
CA ALA A 210 15.52 -4.57 11.43
C ALA A 210 15.55 -3.49 10.32
N PRO A 211 14.47 -2.73 10.06
CA PRO A 211 14.48 -1.50 9.25
C PRO A 211 15.54 -0.47 9.62
N VAL A 212 15.65 -0.16 10.92
CA VAL A 212 16.58 0.84 11.47
C VAL A 212 18.01 0.34 11.30
N PHE A 213 18.25 -0.94 11.59
CA PHE A 213 19.52 -1.60 11.37
C PHE A 213 19.93 -1.59 9.89
N LEU A 214 19.00 -1.85 8.96
CA LEU A 214 19.30 -1.78 7.53
C LEU A 214 19.65 -0.36 7.10
N LYS A 215 18.90 0.66 7.53
CA LYS A 215 19.22 2.07 7.22
C LYS A 215 20.59 2.46 7.76
N ILE A 216 20.89 2.11 9.02
CA ILE A 216 22.22 2.34 9.61
C ILE A 216 23.30 1.62 8.78
N SER A 217 23.07 0.37 8.41
CA SER A 217 24.02 -0.42 7.61
C SER A 217 24.25 0.14 6.21
N LEU A 218 23.20 0.67 5.56
CA LEU A 218 23.28 1.36 4.27
C LEU A 218 24.03 2.69 4.40
N SER A 219 23.73 3.49 5.43
CA SER A 219 24.39 4.79 5.67
C SER A 219 25.87 4.67 6.05
N LEU A 220 26.26 3.54 6.65
CA LEU A 220 27.66 3.27 7.04
C LEU A 220 28.47 2.56 5.94
N ASN A 221 27.94 2.41 4.72
CA ASN A 221 28.55 1.63 3.63
C ASN A 221 28.88 0.16 4.01
N LEU A 222 28.30 -0.36 5.11
CA LEU A 222 28.44 -1.77 5.47
C LEU A 222 27.72 -2.66 4.45
N PHE A 223 26.64 -2.13 3.88
CA PHE A 223 25.84 -2.84 2.90
C PHE A 223 26.57 -3.05 1.56
N SER A 224 27.35 -2.09 1.07
CA SER A 224 28.10 -2.24 -0.19
C SER A 224 29.14 -3.36 -0.12
N ASN A 225 29.79 -3.52 1.04
CA ASN A 225 30.71 -4.64 1.30
C ASN A 225 29.99 -5.99 1.35
N VAL A 226 28.80 -6.05 1.97
CA VAL A 226 27.97 -7.26 1.97
C VAL A 226 27.45 -7.58 0.56
N LEU A 227 27.06 -6.57 -0.22
CA LEU A 227 26.60 -6.75 -1.61
C LEU A 227 27.69 -7.33 -2.50
N LEU A 228 28.96 -6.95 -2.29
CA LEU A 228 30.10 -7.53 -3.02
C LEU A 228 30.27 -9.02 -2.69
N VAL A 229 30.10 -9.41 -1.42
CA VAL A 229 30.19 -10.82 -0.99
C VAL A 229 29.01 -11.64 -1.49
N VAL A 230 27.82 -11.05 -1.55
CA VAL A 230 26.58 -11.73 -1.96
C VAL A 230 26.39 -11.74 -3.48
N ARG A 231 27.09 -10.87 -4.22
CA ARG A 231 27.02 -10.72 -5.69
C ARG A 231 27.02 -12.05 -6.46
N PRO A 232 27.88 -13.05 -6.15
CA PRO A 232 27.87 -14.33 -6.87
C PRO A 232 26.55 -15.11 -6.71
N PHE A 233 25.82 -14.88 -5.62
CA PHE A 233 24.60 -15.61 -5.28
C PHE A 233 23.32 -14.93 -5.78
N VAL A 234 23.34 -13.60 -5.89
CA VAL A 234 22.16 -12.81 -6.34
C VAL A 234 22.21 -12.41 -7.80
N GLY A 235 23.38 -12.53 -8.45
CA GLY A 235 23.59 -12.16 -9.84
C GLY A 235 23.81 -10.65 -10.03
N ASP A 236 24.43 -10.31 -11.16
CA ASP A 236 24.85 -8.93 -11.48
C ASP A 236 23.69 -7.95 -11.54
N PHE A 237 22.53 -8.38 -12.07
CA PHE A 237 21.33 -7.55 -12.13
C PHE A 237 20.88 -7.05 -10.75
N VAL A 238 20.80 -7.95 -9.77
CA VAL A 238 20.39 -7.62 -8.40
C VAL A 238 21.46 -6.75 -7.73
N TYR A 239 22.74 -7.08 -7.94
CA TYR A 239 23.86 -6.30 -7.40
C TYR A 239 23.86 -4.84 -7.90
N PHE A 240 23.78 -4.60 -9.21
CA PHE A 240 23.81 -3.25 -9.78
C PHE A 240 22.63 -2.40 -9.34
N ARG A 241 21.42 -2.99 -9.23
CA ARG A 241 20.26 -2.30 -8.68
C ARG A 241 20.46 -1.94 -7.21
N LEU A 242 20.86 -2.90 -6.37
CA LEU A 242 21.10 -2.64 -4.94
C LEU A 242 22.19 -1.57 -4.71
N ARG A 243 23.21 -1.52 -5.57
CA ARG A 243 24.27 -0.52 -5.52
C ARG A 243 23.79 0.88 -5.93
N HIS A 244 23.09 1.00 -7.05
CA HIS A 244 22.53 2.28 -7.52
C HIS A 244 21.65 2.94 -6.44
N TYR A 245 20.80 2.16 -5.78
CA TYR A 245 20.00 2.66 -4.66
C TYR A 245 20.84 3.04 -3.43
N SER A 246 21.89 2.29 -3.10
CA SER A 246 22.79 2.65 -1.99
C SER A 246 23.48 4.00 -2.23
N GLU A 247 23.81 4.31 -3.48
CA GLU A 247 24.52 5.53 -3.87
C GLU A 247 23.59 6.77 -3.85
N GLU A 248 22.37 6.66 -4.38
CA GLU A 248 21.34 7.74 -4.32
C GLU A 248 20.90 8.10 -2.89
N TRP A 249 21.11 7.19 -1.94
CA TRP A 249 20.60 7.29 -0.57
C TRP A 249 21.46 8.06 0.41
N SER A 250 22.75 8.15 0.13
CA SER A 250 23.72 8.77 1.05
C SER A 250 23.50 10.27 1.24
N ILE A 251 22.63 10.89 0.43
CA ILE A 251 22.65 12.34 0.26
C ILE A 251 21.52 13.09 1.02
N ASN A 252 20.32 12.55 1.30
CA ASN A 252 19.21 13.43 1.78
C ASN A 252 18.00 12.81 2.57
N SER A 253 18.14 11.82 3.46
CA SER A 253 16.97 11.28 4.22
C SER A 253 16.85 11.80 5.68
N PRO A 254 15.75 12.47 6.08
CA PRO A 254 15.62 13.10 7.39
C PRO A 254 15.52 12.08 8.55
N SER A 255 16.30 12.33 9.60
CA SER A 255 16.39 11.57 10.85
C SER A 255 15.07 11.53 11.67
N LEU A 256 14.16 12.48 11.44
CA LEU A 256 12.86 12.62 12.11
C LEU A 256 11.96 11.36 12.01
N LEU A 257 12.03 10.65 10.87
CA LEU A 257 11.27 9.42 10.61
C LEU A 257 11.63 8.29 11.58
N ILE A 258 12.91 8.18 11.94
CA ILE A 258 13.41 7.15 12.88
C ILE A 258 12.88 7.42 14.29
N TYR A 259 12.82 8.69 14.71
CA TYR A 259 12.25 9.08 16.00
C TYR A 259 10.75 8.79 16.10
N LEU A 260 10.01 8.96 15.00
CA LEU A 260 8.58 8.66 14.95
C LEU A 260 8.30 7.14 15.02
N VAL A 261 9.14 6.30 14.40
CA VAL A 261 9.13 4.83 14.60
C VAL A 261 9.32 4.48 16.06
N LEU A 262 10.33 5.09 16.69
CA LEU A 262 10.65 4.83 18.10
C LEU A 262 9.49 5.24 19.01
N ILE A 263 8.90 6.41 18.80
CA ILE A 263 7.75 6.90 19.59
C ILE A 263 6.52 5.98 19.40
N GLN A 264 6.21 5.55 18.19
CA GLN A 264 5.09 4.64 17.93
C GLN A 264 5.34 3.23 18.50
N ALA A 265 6.57 2.73 18.41
CA ALA A 265 6.98 1.47 19.02
C ALA A 265 6.90 1.54 20.56
N LEU A 266 7.28 2.67 21.16
CA LEU A 266 7.14 2.92 22.60
C LEU A 266 5.67 3.01 23.02
N PHE A 267 4.84 3.71 22.24
CA PHE A 267 3.39 3.78 22.47
C PHE A 267 2.73 2.40 22.41
N PHE A 268 3.18 1.54 21.48
CA PHE A 268 2.78 0.13 21.41
C PHE A 268 3.16 -0.66 22.65
N ILE A 269 4.43 -0.56 23.09
CA ILE A 269 4.92 -1.26 24.28
C ILE A 269 4.10 -0.86 25.50
N PHE A 270 3.77 0.43 25.62
CA PHE A 270 3.00 0.98 26.73
C PHE A 270 1.52 0.52 26.73
N PHE A 271 0.80 0.65 25.61
CA PHE A 271 -0.63 0.31 25.57
C PHE A 271 -0.91 -1.20 25.48
N CYS A 272 -0.01 -1.99 24.90
CA CYS A 272 -0.18 -3.45 24.78
C CYS A 272 0.45 -4.23 25.91
N GLY A 273 1.17 -3.56 26.81
CA GLY A 273 1.69 -4.10 28.07
C GLY A 273 0.65 -4.90 28.85
N LYS A 274 -0.61 -4.43 28.86
CA LYS A 274 -1.64 -4.84 29.84
C LYS A 274 -2.70 -5.83 29.36
N GLN A 275 -2.82 -6.18 28.07
CA GLN A 275 -3.89 -7.07 27.60
C GLN A 275 -3.36 -8.37 26.97
N ARG A 276 -3.85 -9.52 27.46
CA ARG A 276 -3.40 -10.88 27.07
C ARG A 276 -4.22 -11.53 25.95
N ASP A 277 -5.49 -11.20 25.80
CA ASP A 277 -6.37 -11.83 24.79
C ASP A 277 -6.49 -10.98 23.52
N LYS A 278 -6.73 -11.65 22.38
CA LYS A 278 -7.04 -11.18 20.99
C LYS A 278 -6.54 -9.80 20.54
N LEU A 279 -6.78 -8.73 21.30
CA LEU A 279 -6.14 -7.42 21.19
C LEU A 279 -4.61 -7.55 21.10
N HIS A 280 -3.98 -8.44 21.89
CA HIS A 280 -2.53 -8.64 21.83
C HIS A 280 -2.04 -9.04 20.42
N THR A 281 -2.69 -10.03 19.81
CA THR A 281 -2.41 -10.45 18.43
C THR A 281 -2.55 -9.29 17.46
N ILE A 282 -3.61 -8.52 17.62
CA ILE A 282 -3.97 -7.46 16.69
C ILE A 282 -2.97 -6.31 16.79
N THR A 283 -2.60 -5.90 18.00
CA THR A 283 -1.67 -4.80 18.11
C THR A 283 -0.24 -5.23 17.75
N SER A 284 0.05 -6.53 17.89
CA SER A 284 1.28 -7.10 17.34
C SER A 284 1.35 -6.95 15.82
N TRP A 285 0.24 -7.21 15.13
CA TRP A 285 0.10 -6.96 13.69
C TRP A 285 0.14 -5.48 13.33
N PHE A 286 -0.50 -4.62 14.12
CA PHE A 286 -0.40 -3.16 14.00
C PHE A 286 1.05 -2.69 14.02
N VAL A 287 1.88 -3.27 14.87
CA VAL A 287 3.30 -2.94 14.92
C VAL A 287 4.06 -3.47 13.73
N VAL A 288 3.95 -4.76 13.38
CA VAL A 288 4.62 -5.31 12.18
C VAL A 288 4.28 -4.50 10.93
N PHE A 289 3.01 -4.13 10.78
CA PHE A 289 2.55 -3.33 9.66
C PHE A 289 3.13 -1.90 9.68
N ASN A 290 3.08 -1.18 10.81
CA ASN A 290 3.70 0.16 10.93
C ASN A 290 5.20 0.15 10.66
N LEU A 291 5.89 -0.94 11.02
CA LEU A 291 7.34 -1.06 10.87
C LEU A 291 7.73 -1.32 9.42
N VAL A 292 6.98 -2.16 8.72
CA VAL A 292 7.15 -2.37 7.28
C VAL A 292 6.82 -1.08 6.54
N LEU A 293 5.76 -0.39 6.96
CA LEU A 293 5.33 0.85 6.37
C LEU A 293 6.36 1.97 6.61
N THR A 294 6.93 2.09 7.82
CA THR A 294 7.93 3.12 8.09
C THR A 294 9.30 2.78 7.51
N PHE A 295 9.63 1.50 7.39
CA PHE A 295 10.74 1.06 6.55
C PHE A 295 10.54 1.54 5.13
N TYR A 296 9.37 1.30 4.54
CA TYR A 296 8.99 1.77 3.21
C TYR A 296 9.12 3.32 3.06
N LEU A 297 8.93 4.11 4.12
CA LEU A 297 9.15 5.57 4.12
C LEU A 297 10.62 6.00 4.13
N ALA A 298 11.52 5.14 4.58
CA ALA A 298 12.95 5.42 4.48
C ALA A 298 13.46 5.37 3.03
N PHE A 299 12.66 4.84 2.09
CA PHE A 299 13.01 4.66 0.67
C PHE A 299 12.47 5.76 -0.26
N ILE A 300 11.82 6.78 0.29
CA ILE A 300 11.18 7.84 -0.51
C ILE A 300 11.87 9.19 -0.26
N PRO A 301 12.27 9.94 -1.31
CA PRO A 301 12.83 11.30 -1.17
C PRO A 301 11.85 12.30 -0.54
N ALA A 302 12.39 13.43 -0.07
CA ALA A 302 11.79 14.43 0.83
C ALA A 302 10.43 15.05 0.41
N ILE A 303 9.32 14.31 0.58
CA ILE A 303 7.92 14.82 0.70
C ILE A 303 7.28 14.10 1.91
N ILE A 304 7.99 14.10 3.03
CA ILE A 304 7.84 13.08 4.08
C ILE A 304 6.78 13.45 5.14
N ILE A 305 6.54 14.74 5.38
CA ILE A 305 5.73 15.20 6.53
C ILE A 305 4.23 15.08 6.26
N THR A 306 3.75 15.40 5.06
CA THR A 306 2.32 15.26 4.71
C THR A 306 1.94 13.80 4.50
N ARG A 307 2.86 12.99 3.96
CA ARG A 307 2.70 11.56 3.77
C ARG A 307 2.58 10.79 5.09
N LEU A 308 3.30 11.22 6.14
CA LEU A 308 3.31 10.58 7.47
C LEU A 308 1.92 10.43 8.11
N SER A 309 1.02 11.36 7.82
CA SER A 309 -0.36 11.37 8.34
C SER A 309 -1.21 10.20 7.80
N TYR A 310 -0.94 9.71 6.60
CA TYR A 310 -1.69 8.63 5.95
C TYR A 310 -1.33 7.24 6.47
N TYR A 311 -0.11 7.13 7.01
CA TYR A 311 0.48 5.86 7.45
C TYR A 311 0.07 5.49 8.87
N VAL A 312 -0.11 6.50 9.72
CA VAL A 312 -0.83 6.36 11.00
C VAL A 312 -2.25 5.84 10.76
N SER A 313 -2.85 6.15 9.61
CA SER A 313 -4.27 5.95 9.36
C SER A 313 -4.64 4.52 8.90
N PHE A 314 -3.76 3.81 8.16
CA PHE A 314 -3.92 2.36 7.89
C PHE A 314 -3.64 1.51 9.14
N SER A 315 -2.81 2.02 10.03
CA SER A 315 -2.59 1.42 11.33
C SER A 315 -3.80 1.66 12.25
N LEU A 316 -4.37 2.87 12.23
CA LEU A 316 -5.66 3.15 12.85
C LEU A 316 -6.77 2.26 12.28
N PHE A 317 -6.73 1.88 10.99
CA PHE A 317 -7.66 0.90 10.41
C PHE A 317 -7.68 -0.40 11.21
N PHE A 318 -6.51 -0.99 11.50
CA PHE A 318 -6.45 -2.26 12.22
C PHE A 318 -6.95 -2.12 13.65
N VAL A 319 -6.58 -1.03 14.33
CA VAL A 319 -7.02 -0.74 15.70
C VAL A 319 -8.52 -0.54 15.75
N ILE A 320 -9.08 0.27 14.85
CA ILE A 320 -10.51 0.54 14.77
C ILE A 320 -11.26 -0.74 14.39
N SER A 321 -10.79 -1.49 13.39
CA SER A 321 -11.45 -2.72 12.94
C SER A 321 -11.58 -3.76 14.03
N VAL A 322 -10.56 -3.82 14.89
CA VAL A 322 -10.54 -4.74 16.00
C VAL A 322 -11.30 -4.22 17.20
N TYR A 323 -11.23 -2.92 17.47
CA TYR A 323 -12.08 -2.27 18.46
C TYR A 323 -13.56 -2.56 18.16
N PHE A 324 -13.96 -2.47 16.89
CA PHE A 324 -15.31 -2.82 16.42
C PHE A 324 -15.62 -4.32 16.51
N LYS A 325 -14.64 -5.18 16.23
CA LYS A 325 -14.80 -6.64 16.32
C LYS A 325 -14.94 -7.13 17.77
N VAL A 326 -14.15 -6.59 18.69
CA VAL A 326 -14.09 -7.02 20.10
C VAL A 326 -15.28 -6.46 20.89
N LYS A 327 -15.64 -5.19 20.69
CA LYS A 327 -16.70 -4.54 21.48
C LYS A 327 -18.06 -4.48 20.78
N GLY A 328 -18.22 -5.12 19.63
CA GLY A 328 -19.43 -5.01 18.78
C GLY A 328 -19.59 -3.63 18.13
N VAL A 329 -20.54 -3.51 17.21
CA VAL A 329 -20.83 -2.25 16.49
C VAL A 329 -22.05 -1.58 17.11
N THR A 330 -21.91 -0.33 17.56
CA THR A 330 -23.02 0.51 18.02
C THR A 330 -23.10 1.75 17.15
N ILE A 331 -24.24 2.44 17.13
CA ILE A 331 -24.44 3.63 16.31
C ILE A 331 -23.43 4.73 16.64
N ASN A 332 -23.11 4.93 17.92
CA ASN A 332 -22.07 5.86 18.37
C ASN A 332 -20.69 5.53 17.79
N LYS A 333 -20.37 4.24 17.63
CA LYS A 333 -19.11 3.83 17.00
C LYS A 333 -19.12 4.13 15.51
N ILE A 334 -20.24 3.88 14.82
CA ILE A 334 -20.38 4.23 13.39
C ILE A 334 -20.19 5.74 13.19
N PHE A 335 -20.79 6.58 14.04
CA PHE A 335 -20.57 8.03 14.01
C PHE A 335 -19.11 8.42 14.27
N LEU A 336 -18.45 7.79 15.26
CA LEU A 336 -17.04 8.03 15.51
C LEU A 336 -16.16 7.64 14.31
N LEU A 337 -16.48 6.52 13.65
CA LEU A 337 -15.80 6.09 12.44
C LEU A 337 -16.03 7.05 11.28
N LEU A 338 -17.27 7.54 11.09
CA LEU A 338 -17.59 8.54 10.08
C LEU A 338 -16.84 9.85 10.32
N PHE A 339 -16.81 10.33 11.56
CA PHE A 339 -16.03 11.49 11.95
C PHE A 339 -14.55 11.28 11.62
N PHE A 340 -14.00 10.14 12.04
CA PHE A 340 -12.61 9.79 11.78
C PHE A 340 -12.28 9.76 10.28
N THR A 341 -13.05 9.03 9.48
CA THR A 341 -12.79 8.87 8.03
C THR A 341 -12.95 10.18 7.28
N THR A 342 -13.90 11.01 7.70
CA THR A 342 -14.10 12.35 7.13
C THR A 342 -12.93 13.25 7.47
N PHE A 343 -12.53 13.29 8.74
CA PHE A 343 -11.36 14.05 9.20
C PHE A 343 -10.08 13.62 8.48
N GLN A 344 -9.89 12.31 8.26
CA GLN A 344 -8.76 11.79 7.49
C GLN A 344 -8.76 12.28 6.05
N LEU A 345 -9.90 12.26 5.35
CA LEU A 345 -9.98 12.83 4.00
C LEU A 345 -9.65 14.33 4.00
N PHE A 346 -10.09 15.09 5.01
CA PHE A 346 -9.72 16.50 5.14
C PHE A 346 -8.21 16.69 5.34
N ILE A 347 -7.56 15.82 6.12
CA ILE A 347 -6.09 15.82 6.24
C ILE A 347 -5.45 15.50 4.89
N VAL A 348 -5.95 14.48 4.18
CA VAL A 348 -5.45 14.09 2.84
C VAL A 348 -5.47 15.25 1.86
N PHE A 349 -6.57 15.97 1.84
CA PHE A 349 -6.74 17.10 0.94
C PHE A 349 -6.30 18.45 1.55
N ARG A 350 -5.66 18.46 2.72
CA ARG A 350 -5.10 19.69 3.31
C ARG A 350 -3.90 20.19 2.49
N ASP A 351 -3.10 19.25 2.01
CA ASP A 351 -1.91 19.55 1.20
C ASP A 351 -2.32 20.06 -0.20
N PRO A 352 -1.91 21.28 -0.60
CA PRO A 352 -2.13 21.78 -1.95
C PRO A 352 -1.64 20.82 -3.03
N LEU A 353 -0.51 20.14 -2.80
CA LEU A 353 0.06 19.17 -3.73
C LEU A 353 -0.91 18.01 -3.99
N GLU A 354 -1.46 17.41 -2.93
CA GLU A 354 -2.38 16.28 -3.06
C GLU A 354 -3.73 16.73 -3.66
N ARG A 355 -4.15 17.99 -3.45
CA ARG A 355 -5.34 18.53 -4.15
C ARG A 355 -5.11 18.63 -5.65
N VAL A 356 -3.94 19.10 -6.10
CA VAL A 356 -3.63 19.20 -7.53
C VAL A 356 -3.69 17.84 -8.20
N VAL A 357 -3.29 16.74 -7.55
CA VAL A 357 -3.26 15.41 -8.18
C VAL A 357 -4.52 14.56 -8.01
N TYR A 358 -5.43 14.91 -7.09
CA TYR A 358 -6.65 14.14 -6.86
C TYR A 358 -7.94 14.94 -7.00
N PHE A 359 -7.91 16.27 -7.02
CA PHE A 359 -9.12 17.09 -7.05
C PHE A 359 -9.18 17.97 -8.31
N PRO A 360 -10.32 17.99 -9.04
CA PRO A 360 -11.47 17.07 -8.92
C PRO A 360 -11.10 15.66 -9.38
N TYR A 361 -11.79 14.64 -8.86
CA TYR A 361 -11.64 13.27 -9.36
C TYR A 361 -12.13 13.23 -10.82
N ARG A 362 -11.33 12.70 -11.73
CA ARG A 362 -11.68 12.59 -13.15
C ARG A 362 -11.90 11.14 -13.56
N GLY A 363 -13.08 10.87 -14.10
CA GLY A 363 -13.50 9.56 -14.56
C GLY A 363 -13.12 9.28 -16.02
N TYR A 364 -12.54 8.12 -16.30
CA TYR A 364 -12.21 7.68 -17.65
C TYR A 364 -13.47 7.58 -18.53
N ILE A 365 -14.54 6.94 -18.02
CA ILE A 365 -15.82 6.83 -18.72
C ILE A 365 -16.37 8.23 -19.01
N GLU A 366 -16.38 9.11 -18.02
CA GLU A 366 -16.87 10.48 -18.18
C GLU A 366 -16.12 11.22 -19.28
N SER A 367 -14.79 11.16 -19.26
CA SER A 367 -13.94 11.81 -20.26
C SER A 367 -14.14 11.29 -21.68
N THR A 368 -14.44 9.99 -21.82
CA THR A 368 -14.56 9.31 -23.11
C THR A 368 -15.92 9.61 -23.75
N PHE A 369 -16.99 9.60 -22.94
CA PHE A 369 -18.36 9.73 -23.46
C PHE A 369 -18.87 11.16 -23.51
N PHE A 370 -18.49 12.01 -22.56
CA PHE A 370 -19.00 13.38 -22.50
C PHE A 370 -18.02 14.41 -23.09
N GLY A 371 -16.81 13.97 -23.44
CA GLY A 371 -15.71 14.85 -23.81
C GLY A 371 -15.31 15.69 -22.60
N ALA A 372 -14.09 15.54 -22.10
CA ALA A 372 -13.60 16.49 -21.11
C ALA A 372 -13.45 17.86 -21.79
N SER A 373 -14.49 18.69 -21.74
CA SER A 373 -14.37 20.12 -21.99
C SER A 373 -13.42 20.67 -20.92
N GLU A 374 -12.29 21.23 -21.36
CA GLU A 374 -11.29 21.94 -20.55
C GLU A 374 -10.24 21.04 -19.86
N GLU A 375 -9.11 20.91 -20.57
CA GLU A 375 -7.77 20.54 -20.11
C GLU A 375 -7.67 19.30 -19.21
N LEU A 376 -7.26 18.16 -19.79
CA LEU A 376 -6.51 17.13 -19.03
C LEU A 376 -5.55 17.83 -18.08
N ARG A 377 -5.59 17.49 -16.79
CA ARG A 377 -4.80 18.19 -15.76
C ARG A 377 -3.35 18.23 -16.24
N SER A 378 -2.86 19.39 -16.68
CA SER A 378 -1.69 19.41 -17.54
C SER A 378 -0.51 18.84 -16.78
N ARG A 379 0.30 18.03 -17.47
CA ARG A 379 1.55 17.51 -16.92
C ARG A 379 2.38 18.64 -16.32
N ASP A 380 2.43 19.77 -17.04
CA ASP A 380 3.10 21.00 -16.63
C ASP A 380 2.57 21.55 -15.29
N LEU A 381 1.26 21.48 -15.02
CA LEU A 381 0.71 21.89 -13.73
C LEU A 381 1.21 20.97 -12.61
N ILE A 382 1.20 19.65 -12.82
CA ILE A 382 1.66 18.69 -11.80
C ILE A 382 3.17 18.85 -11.55
N GLU A 383 3.96 18.92 -12.62
CA GLU A 383 5.43 19.06 -12.54
C GLU A 383 5.86 20.42 -12.00
N SER A 384 5.25 21.52 -12.45
CA SER A 384 5.55 22.86 -11.92
C SER A 384 5.16 23.00 -10.45
N THR A 385 4.09 22.34 -10.00
CA THR A 385 3.72 22.33 -8.59
C THR A 385 4.69 21.44 -7.80
N ALA A 386 5.09 20.28 -8.33
CA ALA A 386 6.09 19.41 -7.69
C ALA A 386 7.45 20.12 -7.53
N ASN A 387 7.89 20.91 -8.51
CA ASN A 387 9.17 21.61 -8.48
C ASN A 387 9.19 22.85 -7.54
N ARG A 388 8.03 23.33 -7.10
CA ARG A 388 7.90 24.48 -6.17
C ARG A 388 8.03 24.08 -4.70
N TYR A 389 8.01 22.80 -4.38
CA TYR A 389 8.00 22.23 -3.03
C TYR A 389 9.03 21.12 -2.90
#